data_AF-A0A9Q8LCU1-F1
#
_entry.id   AF-A0A9Q8LCU1-F1
#
_cell.length_a   1.000
_cell.length_b   1.000
_cell.length_c   1.000
_cell.angle_alpha   90.00
_cell.angle_beta   90.00
_cell.angle_gamma   90.00
#
_symmetry.space_group_name_H-M   'P 1'
#
loop_
_entity.id
_entity.type
_entity.pdbx_description
1 polymer ?
#
loop_
_entity_poly.entity_id
_entity_poly.type
_entity_poly.pdbx_seq_one_letter_code
_entity_poly.pdbx_strand_id
1 'polypeptide(L)'
;MEWLPEHWSKDKIVLFKRANGSVAGHPFITAELTKAQGQVLQNAVPSRSHSLIRNQEVFCFGLVLIEIALGKSFEELRAPGTPKDPLCDLSEAARLEEEVYLTAGLRYGDVVRRCIRCDFGERDNGWDDPAFRKKFYEGVVAELAQDTADLEHLR
;
A
#
# COMPACT_ATOMS: atom_id res chain seq x y z
N MET A 1 -13.09 18.09 12.22
CA MET A 1 -12.79 18.34 10.79
C MET A 1 -11.85 17.23 10.37
N GLU A 2 -12.40 16.06 10.06
CA GLU A 2 -11.62 14.89 9.65
C GLU A 2 -11.45 14.96 8.14
N TRP A 3 -10.30 15.50 7.73
CA TRP A 3 -9.92 15.70 6.33
C TRP A 3 -9.47 14.40 5.65
N LEU A 4 -9.29 13.33 6.43
CA LEU A 4 -8.91 12.00 5.98
C LEU A 4 -9.99 11.01 6.43
N PRO A 5 -10.55 10.17 5.54
CA PRO A 5 -11.45 9.10 5.95
C PRO A 5 -10.73 8.14 6.89
N GLU A 6 -11.47 7.61 7.87
CA GLU A 6 -10.97 6.74 8.95
C GLU A 6 -10.22 5.50 8.43
N HIS A 7 -10.54 5.07 7.20
CA HIS A 7 -9.83 4.02 6.47
C HIS A 7 -9.61 4.45 5.02
N TRP A 8 -8.40 4.23 4.49
CA TRP A 8 -8.05 4.53 3.09
C TRP A 8 -7.60 3.25 2.37
N SER A 9 -7.93 3.15 1.08
CA SER A 9 -7.47 2.08 0.17
C SER A 9 -6.57 2.66 -0.91
N LYS A 10 -5.89 1.78 -1.66
CA LYS A 10 -5.04 2.16 -2.80
C LYS A 10 -5.78 2.99 -3.86
N ASP A 11 -7.10 2.84 -3.98
CA ASP A 11 -7.92 3.56 -4.98
C ASP A 11 -7.99 5.06 -4.71
N LYS A 12 -7.49 5.51 -3.55
CA LYS A 12 -7.39 6.92 -3.15
C LYS A 12 -5.97 7.48 -3.23
N ILE A 13 -4.97 6.66 -3.60
CA ILE A 13 -3.61 7.12 -3.91
C ILE A 13 -3.52 7.37 -5.42
N VAL A 14 -3.14 8.59 -5.78
CA VAL A 14 -2.95 8.97 -7.18
C VAL A 14 -1.51 9.42 -7.36
N LEU A 15 -0.86 8.93 -8.42
CA LEU A 15 0.47 9.37 -8.84
C LEU A 15 0.31 10.12 -10.18
N PHE A 16 0.39 11.44 -10.17
CA PHE A 16 0.31 12.22 -11.41
C PHE A 16 1.61 12.07 -12.21
N LYS A 17 1.52 11.44 -13.39
CA LYS A 17 2.60 11.43 -14.39
C LYS A 17 2.17 12.24 -15.61
N ARG A 18 3.03 13.16 -16.08
CA ARG A 18 2.85 13.87 -17.37
C ARG A 18 3.91 13.41 -18.37
N ALA A 19 3.62 13.55 -19.66
CA ALA A 19 4.48 13.12 -20.77
C ALA A 19 5.91 13.71 -20.75
N ASN A 20 6.15 14.81 -20.01
CA ASN A 20 7.46 15.47 -19.90
C ASN A 20 7.98 15.57 -18.43
N GLY A 21 7.49 14.74 -17.50
CA GLY A 21 7.92 14.71 -16.09
C GLY A 21 6.78 14.84 -15.06
N SER A 22 7.10 14.61 -13.78
CA SER A 22 6.15 14.64 -12.65
C SER A 22 5.82 16.08 -12.22
N VAL A 23 4.52 16.38 -12.03
CA VAL A 23 4.03 17.69 -11.55
C VAL A 23 4.09 17.80 -10.02
N ALA A 24 4.12 16.67 -9.32
CA ALA A 24 4.35 16.60 -7.89
C ALA A 24 5.51 15.64 -7.64
N GLY A 25 6.53 16.10 -6.91
CA GLY A 25 7.67 15.26 -6.51
C GLY A 25 7.31 14.20 -5.46
N HIS A 26 6.04 14.14 -5.03
CA HIS A 26 5.59 13.31 -3.93
C HIS A 26 4.23 12.67 -4.24
N PRO A 27 3.99 11.43 -3.78
CA PRO A 27 2.67 10.81 -3.78
C PRO A 27 1.68 11.63 -2.93
N PHE A 28 0.41 11.66 -3.31
CA PHE A 28 -0.64 12.38 -2.60
C PHE A 28 -1.91 11.52 -2.48
N ILE A 29 -2.68 11.77 -1.42
CA ILE A 29 -3.97 11.11 -1.16
C ILE A 29 -5.08 12.07 -1.61
N THR A 30 -5.97 11.60 -2.47
CA THR A 30 -7.16 12.35 -2.88
C THR A 30 -8.34 12.02 -1.97
N ALA A 31 -8.86 13.02 -1.26
CA ALA A 31 -10.11 12.93 -0.52
C ALA A 31 -11.24 13.55 -1.35
N GLU A 32 -12.31 12.78 -1.60
CA GLU A 32 -13.54 13.33 -2.18
C GLU A 32 -14.30 14.06 -1.07
N LEU A 33 -14.31 15.39 -1.11
CA LEU A 33 -15.15 16.20 -0.24
C LEU A 33 -16.59 16.13 -0.74
N THR A 34 -17.31 15.06 -0.39
CA THR A 34 -18.74 14.95 -0.70
C THR A 34 -19.46 16.11 -0.01
N LYS A 35 -20.00 17.05 -0.81
CA LYS A 35 -20.90 18.08 -0.29
C LYS A 35 -22.00 17.38 0.49
N ALA A 36 -22.13 17.73 1.76
CA ALA A 36 -23.13 17.20 2.67
C ALA A 36 -24.55 17.45 2.12
N GLN A 37 -25.11 16.51 1.37
CA GLN A 37 -26.54 16.45 1.06
C GLN A 37 -26.99 15.00 0.90
N GLY A 38 -27.80 14.55 1.85
CA GLY A 38 -28.79 13.48 1.65
C GLY A 38 -28.24 12.05 1.67
N GLN A 39 -28.65 11.31 2.71
CA GLN A 39 -28.49 9.87 2.87
C GLN A 39 -28.59 9.07 1.57
N VAL A 40 -27.53 8.33 1.24
CA VAL A 40 -27.65 6.90 0.97
C VAL A 40 -26.55 6.23 1.80
N LEU A 41 -26.93 5.71 2.97
CA LEU A 41 -26.19 4.64 3.62
C LEU A 41 -26.28 3.42 2.68
N GLN A 42 -25.46 3.39 1.64
CA GLN A 42 -25.06 2.11 1.09
C GLN A 42 -24.15 1.56 2.18
N ASN A 43 -24.77 0.75 3.05
CA ASN A 43 -24.05 -0.14 3.93
C ASN A 43 -23.04 -0.87 3.05
N ALA A 44 -21.79 -0.40 3.04
CA ALA A 44 -20.66 -1.23 2.67
C ALA A 44 -20.78 -2.40 3.65
N VAL A 45 -21.34 -3.50 3.14
CA VAL A 45 -21.40 -4.76 3.88
C VAL A 45 -19.98 -4.94 4.41
N PRO A 46 -19.77 -5.02 5.74
CA PRO A 46 -18.46 -5.36 6.26
C PRO A 46 -18.22 -6.78 5.77
N SER A 47 -17.56 -6.88 4.62
CA SER A 47 -17.18 -8.16 4.06
C SER A 47 -16.29 -8.76 5.14
N ARG A 48 -16.69 -9.90 5.68
CA ARG A 48 -16.06 -10.58 6.81
C ARG A 48 -14.68 -11.16 6.45
N SER A 49 -13.96 -10.51 5.54
CA SER A 49 -12.57 -10.74 5.15
C SER A 49 -11.56 -10.03 6.06
N HIS A 50 -12.03 -9.29 7.09
CA HIS A 50 -11.22 -8.64 8.14
C HIS A 50 -10.31 -9.59 8.97
N SER A 51 -10.37 -10.91 8.77
CA SER A 51 -9.60 -11.87 9.57
C SER A 51 -8.13 -12.04 9.12
N LEU A 52 -7.81 -11.76 7.85
CA LEU A 52 -6.52 -12.15 7.27
C LEU A 52 -5.59 -10.98 7.04
N ILE A 53 -6.12 -9.81 6.69
CA ILE A 53 -5.36 -8.58 6.56
C ILE A 53 -5.33 -7.91 7.93
N ARG A 54 -4.16 -7.93 8.59
CA ARG A 54 -4.01 -7.43 9.96
C ARG A 54 -4.07 -5.90 10.06
N ASN A 55 -3.70 -5.20 8.99
CA ASN A 55 -3.82 -3.76 8.85
C ASN A 55 -4.06 -3.45 7.36
N GLN A 56 -5.20 -2.84 7.04
CA GLN A 56 -5.64 -2.62 5.66
C GLN A 56 -4.81 -1.54 4.96
N GLU A 57 -4.47 -0.49 5.68
CA GLU A 57 -3.70 0.66 5.19
C GLU A 57 -2.29 0.23 4.78
N VAL A 58 -1.65 -0.57 5.62
CA VAL A 58 -0.30 -1.12 5.41
C VAL A 58 -0.30 -2.13 4.26
N PHE A 59 -1.33 -2.97 4.17
CA PHE A 59 -1.49 -3.88 3.04
C PHE A 59 -1.65 -3.12 1.72
N CYS A 60 -2.52 -2.11 1.68
CA CYS A 60 -2.69 -1.25 0.51
C CYS A 60 -1.38 -0.54 0.13
N PHE A 61 -0.62 -0.08 1.12
CA PHE A 61 0.71 0.49 0.88
C PHE A 61 1.65 -0.53 0.22
N GLY A 62 1.67 -1.78 0.70
CA GLY A 62 2.44 -2.86 0.08
C GLY A 62 2.05 -3.12 -1.39
N LEU A 63 0.76 -3.09 -1.72
CA LEU A 63 0.31 -3.22 -3.11
C LEU A 63 0.83 -2.08 -4.00
N VAL A 64 0.79 -0.84 -3.51
CA VAL A 64 1.33 0.31 -4.25
C VAL A 64 2.83 0.18 -4.49
N LEU A 65 3.58 -0.34 -3.50
CA LEU A 65 5.01 -0.59 -3.69
C LEU A 65 5.28 -1.67 -4.76
N ILE A 66 4.45 -2.73 -4.83
CA ILE A 66 4.52 -3.72 -5.92
C ILE A 66 4.28 -3.04 -7.28
N GLU A 67 3.24 -2.20 -7.37
CA GLU A 67 2.91 -1.49 -8.61
C GLU A 67 4.05 -0.57 -9.06
N ILE A 68 4.70 0.11 -8.11
CA ILE A 68 5.87 0.97 -8.37
C ILE A 68 7.04 0.14 -8.88
N ALA A 69 7.38 -0.97 -8.19
CA ALA A 69 8.52 -1.81 -8.54
C ALA A 69 8.37 -2.44 -9.94
N LEU A 70 7.16 -2.91 -10.28
CA LEU A 70 6.90 -3.63 -11.52
C LEU A 70 6.38 -2.74 -12.66
N GLY A 71 6.10 -1.47 -12.38
CA GLY A 71 5.67 -0.47 -13.36
C GLY A 71 4.31 -0.77 -14.02
N LYS A 72 3.47 -1.57 -13.38
CA LYS A 72 2.14 -2.00 -13.84
C LYS A 72 1.15 -1.92 -12.68
N SER A 73 -0.12 -1.68 -12.98
CA SER A 73 -1.15 -1.74 -11.93
C SER A 73 -1.30 -3.17 -11.40
N PHE A 74 -1.75 -3.32 -10.16
CA PHE A 74 -1.98 -4.62 -9.55
C PHE A 74 -3.12 -5.37 -10.25
N GLU A 75 -4.00 -4.66 -10.96
CA GLU A 75 -5.01 -5.27 -11.82
C GLU A 75 -4.39 -5.93 -13.06
N GLU A 76 -3.39 -5.29 -13.69
CA GLU A 76 -2.65 -5.86 -14.82
C GLU A 76 -1.70 -6.99 -14.41
N LEU A 77 -1.18 -6.95 -13.18
CA LEU A 77 -0.28 -7.98 -12.64
C LEU A 77 -1.01 -9.24 -12.17
N ARG A 78 -2.33 -9.17 -12.03
CA ARG A 78 -3.17 -10.26 -11.56
C ARG A 78 -3.23 -11.39 -12.58
N ALA A 79 -3.19 -12.63 -12.10
CA ALA A 79 -3.45 -13.77 -12.96
C ALA A 79 -4.87 -13.68 -13.60
N PRO A 80 -5.02 -14.01 -14.90
CA PRO A 80 -6.32 -13.97 -15.56
C PRO A 80 -7.34 -14.86 -14.87
N GLY A 81 -8.54 -14.31 -14.61
CA GLY A 81 -9.63 -15.04 -13.97
C GLY A 81 -9.59 -15.08 -12.44
N THR A 82 -8.58 -14.47 -11.80
CA THR A 82 -8.54 -14.37 -10.34
C THR A 82 -9.61 -13.41 -9.83
N PRO A 83 -10.48 -13.84 -8.90
CA PRO A 83 -11.49 -12.97 -8.29
C PRO A 83 -10.91 -11.71 -7.64
N LYS A 84 -11.71 -10.65 -7.62
CA LYS A 84 -11.40 -9.38 -6.92
C LYS A 84 -11.89 -9.41 -5.49
N ASP A 85 -11.20 -10.20 -4.65
CA ASP A 85 -11.47 -10.26 -3.21
C ASP A 85 -10.17 -10.26 -2.39
N PRO A 86 -10.23 -9.89 -1.10
CA PRO A 86 -9.03 -9.67 -0.28
C PRO A 86 -8.13 -10.90 -0.08
N LEU A 87 -8.68 -12.11 -0.10
CA LEU A 87 -7.88 -13.34 0.05
C LEU A 87 -7.09 -13.60 -1.22
N CYS A 88 -7.76 -13.49 -2.37
CA CYS A 88 -7.09 -13.57 -3.67
C CYS A 88 -6.05 -12.46 -3.83
N ASP A 89 -6.35 -11.23 -3.39
CA ASP A 89 -5.41 -10.11 -3.44
C ASP A 89 -4.17 -10.37 -2.58
N LEU A 90 -4.33 -10.92 -1.37
CA LEU A 90 -3.21 -11.30 -0.51
C LEU A 90 -2.34 -12.40 -1.16
N SER A 91 -2.99 -13.42 -1.75
CA SER A 91 -2.28 -14.51 -2.44
C SER A 91 -1.53 -14.02 -3.67
N GLU A 92 -2.14 -13.14 -4.47
CA GLU A 92 -1.50 -12.56 -5.66
C GLU A 92 -0.35 -11.63 -5.27
N ALA A 93 -0.52 -10.81 -4.23
CA ALA A 93 0.55 -9.98 -3.72
C ALA A 93 1.75 -10.82 -3.23
N ALA A 94 1.49 -11.90 -2.50
CA ALA A 94 2.52 -12.83 -2.05
C ALA A 94 3.25 -13.52 -3.23
N ARG A 95 2.52 -13.86 -4.31
CA ARG A 95 3.11 -14.41 -5.55
C ARG A 95 4.05 -13.42 -6.23
N LEU A 96 3.72 -12.12 -6.18
CA LEU A 96 4.51 -11.05 -6.81
C LEU A 96 5.76 -10.66 -6.01
N GLU A 97 5.88 -11.07 -4.74
CA GLU A 97 7.04 -10.75 -3.89
C GLU A 97 8.37 -11.17 -4.56
N GLU A 98 8.44 -12.36 -5.16
CA GLU A 98 9.65 -12.85 -5.84
C GLU A 98 10.06 -11.96 -7.03
N GLU A 99 9.09 -11.52 -7.83
CA GLU A 99 9.33 -10.62 -8.97
C GLU A 99 9.83 -9.25 -8.49
N VAL A 100 9.30 -8.76 -7.35
CA VAL A 100 9.79 -7.53 -6.71
C VAL A 100 11.23 -7.68 -6.22
N TYR A 101 11.57 -8.81 -5.57
CA TYR A 101 12.95 -9.07 -5.15
C TYR A 101 13.94 -9.05 -6.32
N LEU A 102 13.55 -9.62 -7.46
CA LEU A 102 14.38 -9.63 -8.68
C LEU A 102 14.50 -8.25 -9.33
N THR A 103 13.46 -7.44 -9.26
CA THR A 103 13.37 -6.16 -9.97
C THR A 103 13.91 -4.97 -9.16
N ALA A 104 13.55 -4.91 -7.88
CA ALA A 104 13.84 -3.79 -6.99
C ALA A 104 14.87 -4.14 -5.89
N GLY A 105 15.33 -5.38 -5.82
CA GLY A 105 16.37 -5.82 -4.89
C GLY A 105 15.85 -6.22 -3.51
N LEU A 106 16.79 -6.73 -2.70
CA LEU A 106 16.49 -7.38 -1.42
C LEU A 106 15.83 -6.43 -0.40
N ARG A 107 16.35 -5.20 -0.26
CA ARG A 107 15.85 -4.25 0.73
C ARG A 107 14.41 -3.82 0.42
N TYR A 108 14.15 -3.43 -0.83
CA TYR A 108 12.81 -3.06 -1.26
C TYR A 108 11.83 -4.25 -1.14
N GLY A 109 12.24 -5.44 -1.58
CA GLY A 109 11.43 -6.66 -1.46
C GLY A 109 11.07 -7.00 -0.01
N ASP A 110 12.01 -6.84 0.93
CA ASP A 110 11.74 -7.04 2.36
C ASP A 110 10.71 -6.06 2.92
N VAL A 111 10.78 -4.80 2.48
CA VAL A 111 9.78 -3.78 2.85
C VAL A 111 8.40 -4.18 2.33
N VAL A 112 8.30 -4.57 1.07
CA VAL A 112 7.04 -5.03 0.46
C VAL A 112 6.47 -6.21 1.22
N ARG A 113 7.29 -7.24 1.48
CA ARG A 113 6.89 -8.44 2.23
C ARG A 113 6.33 -8.07 3.61
N ARG A 114 7.00 -7.18 4.36
CA ARG A 114 6.51 -6.72 5.68
C ARG A 114 5.16 -6.03 5.58
N CYS A 115 4.96 -5.20 4.56
CA CYS A 115 3.70 -4.49 4.35
C CYS A 115 2.55 -5.45 3.98
N ILE A 116 2.78 -6.35 3.02
CA ILE A 116 1.77 -7.33 2.57
C ILE A 116 1.34 -8.26 3.71
N ARG A 117 2.28 -8.69 4.55
CA ARG A 117 2.02 -9.65 5.64
C ARG A 117 1.72 -8.98 6.98
N CYS A 118 1.85 -7.65 7.05
CA CYS A 118 1.80 -6.89 8.30
C CYS A 118 2.68 -7.53 9.39
N ASP A 119 3.93 -7.82 9.03
CA ASP A 119 4.92 -8.56 9.84
C ASP A 119 5.83 -7.59 10.61
N PHE A 120 5.26 -6.96 11.64
CA PHE A 120 5.95 -5.97 12.50
C PHE A 120 6.26 -6.49 13.90
N GLY A 121 5.94 -7.76 14.18
CA GLY A 121 6.16 -8.39 15.49
C GLY A 121 5.20 -7.95 16.61
N GLU A 122 4.26 -7.05 16.33
CA GLU A 122 3.32 -6.52 17.32
C GLU A 122 1.97 -7.25 17.29
N ARG A 123 1.36 -7.38 18.47
CA ARG A 123 0.02 -7.98 18.61
C ARG A 123 -1.05 -7.04 18.07
N ASP A 124 -0.96 -5.76 18.45
CA ASP A 124 -1.74 -4.68 17.89
C ASP A 124 -0.98 -4.06 16.72
N ASN A 125 -1.67 -3.81 15.61
CA ASN A 125 -1.07 -3.19 14.43
C ASN A 125 -1.86 -1.95 14.02
N GLY A 126 -2.64 -1.36 14.94
CA GLY A 126 -3.35 -0.11 14.72
C GLY A 126 -2.41 1.09 14.77
N TRP A 127 -2.75 2.14 14.02
CA TRP A 127 -2.00 3.39 14.02
C TRP A 127 -2.02 4.13 15.36
N ASP A 128 -2.94 3.79 16.26
CA ASP A 128 -3.00 4.36 17.61
C ASP A 128 -1.88 3.85 18.52
N ASP A 129 -1.33 2.66 18.26
CA ASP A 129 -0.22 2.10 19.03
C ASP A 129 1.12 2.76 18.66
N PRO A 130 1.78 3.46 19.60
CA PRO A 130 3.11 4.03 19.37
C PRO A 130 4.18 2.99 19.04
N ALA A 131 4.07 1.76 19.57
CA ALA A 131 5.04 0.70 19.29
C ALA A 131 4.93 0.27 17.82
N PHE A 132 3.71 0.00 17.34
CA PHE A 132 3.46 -0.26 15.93
C PHE A 132 3.97 0.87 15.01
N ARG A 133 3.65 2.14 15.31
CA ARG A 133 4.14 3.28 14.49
C ARG A 133 5.66 3.32 14.39
N LYS A 134 6.36 3.08 15.50
CA LYS A 134 7.82 3.02 15.52
C LYS A 134 8.35 1.87 14.66
N LYS A 135 7.77 0.67 14.78
CA LYS A 135 8.15 -0.51 13.99
C LYS A 135 7.90 -0.32 12.50
N PHE A 136 6.77 0.29 12.14
CA PHE A 136 6.49 0.65 10.76
C PHE A 136 7.53 1.63 10.22
N TYR A 137 7.83 2.70 10.98
CA TYR A 137 8.85 3.66 10.57
C TYR A 137 10.22 2.99 10.35
N GLU A 138 10.70 2.20 11.31
CA GLU A 138 11.99 1.53 11.24
C GLU A 138 12.03 0.51 10.09
N GLY A 139 11.02 -0.35 9.97
CA GLY A 139 11.02 -1.47 9.03
C GLY A 139 10.57 -1.14 7.61
N VAL A 140 10.05 0.06 7.37
CA VAL A 140 9.51 0.49 6.07
C VAL A 140 10.10 1.83 5.67
N VAL A 141 9.81 2.89 6.42
CA VAL A 141 10.15 4.26 6.01
C VAL A 141 11.66 4.47 5.97
N ALA A 142 12.37 4.08 7.02
CA ALA A 142 13.82 4.21 7.09
C ALA A 142 14.53 3.36 6.03
N GLU A 143 14.06 2.12 5.81
CA GLU A 143 14.61 1.23 4.78
C GLU A 143 14.41 1.78 3.37
N LEU A 144 13.23 2.30 3.03
CA LEU A 144 12.96 2.92 1.73
C LEU A 144 13.76 4.22 1.53
N ALA A 145 13.93 5.02 2.58
CA ALA A 145 14.75 6.22 2.54
C ALA A 145 16.22 5.87 2.25
N GLN A 146 16.74 4.84 2.91
CA GLN A 146 18.10 4.37 2.66
C GLN A 146 18.26 3.77 1.26
N ASP A 147 17.29 2.98 0.78
CA ASP A 147 17.27 2.44 -0.58
C ASP A 147 17.33 3.57 -1.62
N THR A 148 16.55 4.63 -1.41
CA THR A 148 16.53 5.81 -2.29
C THR A 148 17.88 6.55 -2.26
N ALA A 149 18.47 6.74 -1.08
CA ALA A 149 19.78 7.39 -0.95
C ALA A 149 20.88 6.60 -1.69
N ASP A 150 20.88 5.27 -1.56
CA ASP A 150 21.84 4.40 -2.25
C ASP A 150 21.72 4.55 -3.79
N LEU A 151 20.50 4.71 -4.32
CA LEU A 151 20.27 4.96 -5.75
C LEU A 151 20.77 6.34 -6.21
N GLU A 152 20.66 7.36 -5.37
CA GLU A 152 21.16 8.71 -5.67
C GLU A 152 22.69 8.75 -5.73
N HIS A 153 23.38 7.94 -4.93
CA HIS A 153 24.85 7.81 -4.97
C HIS A 153 25.40 7.11 -6.22
N LEU A 154 24.55 6.42 -6.98
CA LEU A 154 24.93 5.72 -8.22
C LEU A 154 24.75 6.59 -9.48
N ARG A 155 24.22 7.82 -9.35
CA ARG A 155 23.99 8.77 -10.45
C ARG A 155 25.09 9.84 -10.54
#